data_AF-A0A8X6T5H3-F1
#
_entry.id   AF-A0A8X6T5H3-F1
#
_cell.length_a   1.000
_cell.length_b   1.000
_cell.length_c   1.000
_cell.angle_alpha   90.00
_cell.angle_beta   90.00
_cell.angle_gamma   90.00
#
_symmetry.space_group_name_H-M   'P 1'
#
loop_
_entity.id
_entity.type
_entity.pdbx_description
1 polymer ?
#
loop_
_entity_poly.entity_id
_entity_poly.type
_entity_poly.pdbx_seq_one_letter_code
_entity_poly.pdbx_strand_id
1 'polypeptide(L)'
;MQYLLQSVEQKSKAERLVLSFPATVENYPEAIDQLKERYGREDFLVQINVREFLSLVMKNAVSGRTKTDLPALYDELQGKLRSLESLGRTQEKYGDFLTPLVESCLSEEILVAWERK
;
A
#
# COMPACT_ATOMS: atom_id res chain seq x y z
N MET A 1 26.45 -1.27 -7.50
CA MET A 1 26.40 -1.46 -6.03
C MET A 1 26.42 -0.16 -5.22
N GLN A 2 27.12 0.89 -5.67
CA GLN A 2 27.27 2.14 -4.91
C GLN A 2 25.95 2.82 -4.51
N TYR A 3 24.93 2.81 -5.39
CA TYR A 3 23.61 3.37 -5.08
C TYR A 3 22.91 2.63 -3.93
N LEU A 4 22.98 1.29 -3.90
CA LEU A 4 22.45 0.48 -2.81
C LEU A 4 23.11 0.83 -1.48
N LEU A 5 24.43 1.00 -1.47
CA LEU A 5 25.18 1.39 -0.26
C LEU A 5 24.82 2.79 0.24
N GLN A 6 24.53 3.72 -0.67
CA GLN A 6 24.03 5.06 -0.30
C GLN A 6 22.58 5.03 0.22
N SER A 7 21.82 4.02 -0.15
CA SER A 7 20.40 3.88 0.21
C SER A 7 20.18 3.14 1.54
N VAL A 8 21.24 2.54 2.10
CA VAL A 8 21.19 1.83 3.39
C VAL A 8 21.88 2.63 4.48
N GLU A 9 21.44 2.44 5.73
CA GLU A 9 22.05 3.09 6.88
C GLU A 9 23.47 2.56 7.12
N GLN A 10 24.43 3.46 7.40
CA GLN A 10 25.82 3.10 7.67
C GLN A 10 25.94 2.23 8.92
N LYS A 11 26.85 1.24 8.88
CA LYS A 11 27.11 0.24 9.94
C LYS A 11 25.92 -0.68 10.23
N SER A 12 24.86 -0.63 9.44
CA SER A 12 23.69 -1.47 9.61
C SER A 12 23.92 -2.92 9.16
N LYS A 13 23.00 -3.82 9.53
CA LYS A 13 23.00 -5.20 9.02
C LYS A 13 22.70 -5.26 7.52
N ALA A 14 21.92 -4.30 7.00
CA ALA A 14 21.61 -4.19 5.58
C ALA A 14 22.86 -3.78 4.77
N GLU A 15 23.64 -2.83 5.25
CA GLU A 15 24.93 -2.45 4.63
C GLU A 15 25.89 -3.65 4.55
N ARG A 16 26.05 -4.40 5.65
CA ARG A 16 26.88 -5.61 5.66
C ARG A 16 26.42 -6.65 4.65
N LEU A 17 25.11 -6.80 4.46
CA LEU A 17 24.55 -7.71 3.46
C LEU A 17 24.89 -7.22 2.04
N VAL A 18 24.69 -5.94 1.72
CA VAL A 18 25.05 -5.38 0.41
C VAL A 18 26.54 -5.54 0.12
N LEU A 19 27.40 -5.27 1.12
CA LEU A 19 28.86 -5.42 1.00
C LEU A 19 29.32 -6.88 0.84
N SER A 20 28.47 -7.87 1.18
CA SER A 20 28.82 -9.29 1.00
C SER A 20 28.76 -9.74 -0.45
N PHE A 21 28.10 -8.98 -1.32
CA PHE A 21 28.04 -9.24 -2.75
C PHE A 21 29.23 -8.56 -3.47
N PRO A 22 29.91 -9.26 -4.40
CA PRO A 22 30.79 -8.61 -5.35
C PRO A 22 30.10 -7.45 -6.07
N ALA A 23 30.81 -6.33 -6.27
CA ALA A 23 30.27 -5.10 -6.85
C ALA A 23 30.13 -5.18 -8.38
N THR A 24 29.43 -6.19 -8.88
CA THR A 24 29.13 -6.40 -10.30
C THR A 24 27.70 -6.00 -10.63
N VAL A 25 27.38 -5.86 -11.92
CA VAL A 25 26.03 -5.50 -12.37
C VAL A 25 25.06 -6.65 -12.14
N GLU A 26 25.54 -7.87 -12.35
CA GLU A 26 24.80 -9.12 -12.26
C GLU A 26 24.34 -9.41 -10.83
N ASN A 27 25.11 -8.98 -9.83
CA ASN A 27 24.79 -9.23 -8.41
C ASN A 27 23.89 -8.15 -7.81
N TYR A 28 23.61 -7.07 -8.55
CA TYR A 28 22.78 -5.98 -8.04
C TYR A 28 21.33 -6.41 -7.79
N PRO A 29 20.65 -7.14 -8.71
CA PRO A 29 19.32 -7.68 -8.44
C PRO A 29 19.31 -8.66 -7.26
N GLU A 30 20.28 -9.57 -7.19
CA GLU A 30 20.38 -10.56 -6.10
C GLU A 30 20.50 -9.89 -4.72
N ALA A 31 21.31 -8.82 -4.62
CA ALA A 31 21.43 -8.05 -3.38
C ALA A 31 20.11 -7.37 -2.99
N ILE A 32 19.32 -6.88 -3.97
CA ILE A 32 17.99 -6.32 -3.73
C ILE A 32 17.03 -7.41 -3.24
N ASP A 33 17.03 -8.56 -3.89
CA ASP A 33 16.10 -9.65 -3.55
C ASP A 33 16.38 -10.19 -2.15
N GLN A 34 17.65 -10.35 -1.77
CA GLN A 34 18.04 -10.72 -0.40
C GLN A 34 17.69 -9.65 0.65
N LEU A 35 17.79 -8.36 0.29
CA LEU A 35 17.30 -7.29 1.16
C LEU A 35 15.78 -7.36 1.36
N LYS A 36 15.02 -7.60 0.29
CA LYS A 36 13.56 -7.74 0.34
C LYS A 36 13.13 -8.98 1.10
N GLU A 37 13.77 -10.12 0.88
CA GLU A 37 13.48 -11.36 1.61
C GLU A 37 13.68 -11.17 3.12
N ARG A 38 14.80 -10.53 3.49
CA ARG A 38 15.17 -10.38 4.91
C ARG A 38 14.43 -9.25 5.61
N TYR A 39 14.10 -8.16 4.92
CA TYR A 39 13.61 -6.91 5.53
C TYR A 39 12.32 -6.38 4.92
N GLY A 40 11.92 -6.82 3.74
CA GLY A 40 10.76 -6.31 3.00
C GLY A 40 9.42 -6.59 3.68
N ARG A 41 9.33 -7.63 4.52
CA ARG A 41 8.18 -7.97 5.40
C ARG A 41 6.83 -7.60 4.78
N GLU A 42 6.57 -8.07 3.57
CA GLU A 42 5.41 -7.63 2.77
C GLU A 42 4.09 -7.86 3.50
N ASP A 43 3.94 -8.96 4.23
CA ASP A 43 2.74 -9.24 5.04
C ASP A 43 2.48 -8.16 6.09
N PHE A 44 3.54 -7.60 6.68
CA PHE A 44 3.41 -6.51 7.65
C PHE A 44 3.00 -5.21 6.96
N LEU A 45 3.55 -4.93 5.78
CA LEU A 45 3.13 -3.77 4.97
C LEU A 45 1.67 -3.89 4.54
N VAL A 46 1.21 -5.09 4.17
CA VAL A 46 -0.20 -5.36 3.87
C VAL A 46 -1.06 -5.05 5.10
N GLN A 47 -0.69 -5.53 6.28
CA GLN A 47 -1.44 -5.27 7.52
C GLN A 47 -1.54 -3.77 7.85
N ILE A 48 -0.46 -3.00 7.68
CA ILE A 48 -0.48 -1.55 7.87
C ILE A 48 -1.44 -0.90 6.88
N ASN A 49 -1.32 -1.22 5.59
CA ASN A 49 -2.17 -0.63 4.55
C ASN A 49 -3.66 -0.95 4.78
N VAL A 50 -3.99 -2.19 5.15
CA VAL A 50 -5.37 -2.58 5.50
C VAL A 50 -5.87 -1.81 6.71
N ARG A 51 -5.06 -1.65 7.76
CA ARG A 51 -5.45 -0.88 8.96
C ARG A 51 -5.69 0.59 8.64
N GLU A 52 -4.85 1.20 7.83
CA GLU A 52 -5.02 2.58 7.37
C GLU A 52 -6.28 2.74 6.51
N PHE A 53 -6.53 1.79 5.61
CA PHE A 53 -7.74 1.77 4.80
C PHE A 53 -9.00 1.67 5.67
N LEU A 54 -9.03 0.75 6.64
CA LEU A 54 -10.14 0.63 7.58
C LEU A 54 -10.32 1.89 8.44
N SER A 55 -9.24 2.54 8.84
CA SER A 55 -9.29 3.81 9.57
C SER A 55 -9.96 4.91 8.73
N LEU A 56 -9.63 4.99 7.43
CA LEU A 56 -10.26 5.92 6.50
C LEU A 56 -11.77 5.63 6.33
N VAL A 57 -12.14 4.36 6.16
CA VAL A 57 -13.54 3.93 6.06
C VAL A 57 -14.32 4.33 7.32
N MET A 58 -13.79 4.00 8.51
CA MET A 58 -14.43 4.33 9.78
C MET A 58 -14.55 5.84 10.01
N LYS A 59 -13.50 6.61 9.68
CA LYS A 59 -13.53 8.08 9.79
C LYS A 59 -14.68 8.66 8.97
N ASN A 60 -14.87 8.20 7.74
CA ASN A 60 -15.94 8.69 6.86
C ASN A 60 -17.33 8.19 7.30
N ALA A 61 -17.42 6.96 7.82
CA ALA A 61 -18.68 6.43 8.35
C ALA A 61 -19.14 7.18 9.62
N VAL A 62 -18.21 7.50 10.53
CA VAL A 62 -18.51 8.17 11.82
C VAL A 62 -18.74 9.67 11.67
N SER A 63 -18.11 10.34 10.69
CA SER A 63 -18.33 11.78 10.42
C SER A 63 -19.70 12.10 9.81
N GLY A 64 -20.63 11.14 9.81
CA GLY A 64 -21.96 11.27 9.22
C GLY A 64 -21.92 11.38 7.69
N ARG A 65 -20.79 11.04 7.06
CA ARG A 65 -20.58 11.17 5.61
C ARG A 65 -20.83 12.60 5.11
N THR A 66 -20.68 13.56 6.02
CA THR A 66 -21.08 14.94 5.80
C THR A 66 -19.97 15.70 5.07
N LYS A 67 -20.05 15.68 3.73
CA LYS A 67 -19.24 16.51 2.83
C LYS A 67 -17.72 16.37 3.00
N THR A 68 -17.21 15.15 2.97
CA THR A 68 -15.84 14.98 2.48
C THR A 68 -15.83 15.37 1.01
N ASP A 69 -14.89 16.22 0.58
CA ASP A 69 -14.73 16.56 -0.83
C ASP A 69 -14.57 15.26 -1.63
N LEU A 70 -15.56 14.94 -2.48
CA LEU A 70 -15.63 13.64 -3.15
C LEU A 70 -14.37 13.32 -3.98
N PRO A 71 -13.79 14.29 -4.73
CA PRO A 71 -12.48 14.15 -5.34
C PRO A 71 -11.37 13.77 -4.34
N ALA A 72 -11.26 14.47 -3.20
CA ALA A 72 -10.24 14.16 -2.20
C ALA A 72 -10.43 12.76 -1.60
N LEU A 73 -11.67 12.36 -1.33
CA LEU A 73 -11.99 11.01 -0.85
C LEU A 73 -11.61 9.94 -1.90
N TYR A 74 -11.91 10.18 -3.16
CA TYR A 74 -11.52 9.30 -4.25
C TYR A 74 -10.00 9.17 -4.35
N ASP A 75 -9.27 10.28 -4.30
CA ASP A 75 -7.80 10.27 -4.36
C ASP A 75 -7.19 9.50 -3.17
N GLU A 76 -7.73 9.68 -1.96
CA GLU A 76 -7.30 8.95 -0.77
C GLU A 76 -7.57 7.44 -0.89
N LEU A 77 -8.79 7.06 -1.30
CA LEU A 77 -9.17 5.65 -1.49
C LEU A 77 -8.33 5.00 -2.59
N GLN A 78 -8.18 5.66 -3.73
CA GLN A 78 -7.39 5.17 -4.85
C GLN A 78 -5.90 5.06 -4.50
N GLY A 79 -5.39 5.96 -3.66
CA GLY A 79 -4.04 5.87 -3.11
C GLY A 79 -3.84 4.60 -2.28
N LYS A 80 -4.77 4.30 -1.37
CA LYS A 80 -4.70 3.08 -0.54
C LYS A 80 -4.85 1.80 -1.36
N LEU A 81 -5.74 1.79 -2.35
CA LEU A 81 -5.91 0.66 -3.27
C LEU A 81 -4.62 0.41 -4.08
N ARG A 82 -4.00 1.45 -4.64
CA ARG A 82 -2.72 1.31 -5.37
C ARG A 82 -1.59 0.74 -4.50
N SER A 83 -1.50 1.15 -3.24
CA SER A 83 -0.52 0.59 -2.32
C SER A 83 -0.73 -0.91 -2.10
N LEU A 84 -1.99 -1.33 -1.94
CA LEU A 84 -2.34 -2.76 -1.81
C LEU A 84 -2.05 -3.54 -3.11
N GLU A 85 -2.35 -2.97 -4.27
CA GLU A 85 -2.03 -3.57 -5.58
C GLU A 85 -0.53 -3.75 -5.78
N SER A 86 0.28 -2.76 -5.37
CA SER A 86 1.74 -2.85 -5.44
C SER A 86 2.34 -3.98 -4.58
N LEU A 87 1.58 -4.43 -3.57
CA LEU A 87 1.89 -5.56 -2.69
C LEU A 87 1.21 -6.87 -3.17
N GLY A 88 0.75 -6.92 -4.42
CA GLY A 88 0.15 -8.11 -5.03
C GLY A 88 -1.30 -8.39 -4.59
N ARG A 89 -1.97 -7.43 -3.92
CA ARG A 89 -3.38 -7.53 -3.51
C ARG A 89 -4.27 -6.86 -4.55
N THR A 90 -4.49 -7.55 -5.65
CA THR A 90 -5.25 -7.05 -6.81
C THR A 90 -6.76 -7.11 -6.60
N GLN A 91 -7.49 -6.29 -7.35
CA GLN A 91 -8.96 -6.29 -7.35
C GLN A 91 -9.55 -7.66 -7.67
N GLU A 92 -8.92 -8.47 -8.54
CA GLU A 92 -9.39 -9.84 -8.82
C GLU A 92 -9.35 -10.77 -7.60
N LYS A 93 -8.44 -10.53 -6.65
CA LYS A 93 -8.28 -11.38 -5.46
C LYS A 93 -9.07 -10.89 -4.25
N TYR A 94 -9.38 -9.60 -4.20
CA TYR A 94 -9.95 -8.95 -3.01
C TYR A 94 -11.18 -8.09 -3.29
N GLY A 95 -11.66 -8.04 -4.55
CA GLY A 95 -12.78 -7.20 -4.97
C GLY A 95 -14.04 -7.42 -4.14
N ASP A 96 -14.35 -8.67 -3.79
CA ASP A 96 -15.51 -9.02 -2.96
C ASP A 96 -15.47 -8.37 -1.57
N PHE A 97 -14.28 -8.09 -1.03
CA PHE A 97 -14.10 -7.41 0.26
C PHE A 97 -13.90 -5.90 0.10
N LEU A 98 -13.23 -5.45 -0.97
CA LEU A 98 -12.89 -4.04 -1.17
C LEU A 98 -14.11 -3.21 -1.60
N THR A 99 -14.97 -3.76 -2.46
CA THR A 99 -16.18 -3.08 -2.95
C THR A 99 -17.09 -2.60 -1.81
N PRO A 100 -17.56 -3.47 -0.88
CA PRO A 100 -18.43 -3.01 0.22
C PRO A 100 -17.74 -2.03 1.18
N LEU A 101 -16.40 -2.10 1.32
CA LEU A 101 -15.64 -1.15 2.13
C LEU A 101 -15.57 0.24 1.50
N VAL A 102 -15.40 0.30 0.17
CA VAL A 102 -15.45 1.56 -0.59
C VAL A 102 -16.85 2.16 -0.54
N GLU A 103 -17.89 1.35 -0.77
CA GLU A 103 -19.30 1.78 -0.66
C GLU A 103 -19.61 2.35 0.73
N SER A 104 -19.08 1.74 1.78
CA SER A 104 -19.25 2.21 3.16
C SER A 104 -18.68 3.61 3.42
N CYS A 105 -17.74 4.08 2.58
CA CYS A 105 -17.19 5.44 2.65
C CYS A 105 -18.11 6.50 2.04
N LEU A 106 -19.03 6.09 1.14
CA LEU A 106 -19.86 6.99 0.37
C LEU A 106 -21.16 7.32 1.12
N SER A 107 -21.65 8.55 0.96
CA SER A 107 -22.96 8.94 1.48
C SER A 107 -24.08 8.18 0.75
N GLU A 108 -25.19 7.97 1.44
CA GLU A 108 -26.37 7.28 0.89
C GLU A 108 -26.90 8.01 -0.36
N GLU A 109 -26.81 9.33 -0.40
CA GLU A 109 -27.16 10.13 -1.58
C GLU A 109 -26.31 9.77 -2.81
N ILE A 110 -25.00 9.56 -2.63
CA ILE A 110 -24.08 9.18 -3.71
C ILE A 110 -24.35 7.74 -4.16
N LEU A 111 -24.58 6.82 -3.23
CA LEU A 111 -24.91 5.42 -3.54
C LEU A 111 -26.23 5.32 -4.32
N VAL A 112 -27.27 6.03 -3.88
CA VAL A 112 -28.57 6.08 -4.57
C VAL A 112 -28.43 6.71 -5.97
N ALA A 113 -27.60 7.75 -6.13
CA ALA A 113 -27.34 8.33 -7.44
C ALA A 113 -26.58 7.36 -8.38
N TRP A 114 -25.73 6.50 -7.82
CA TRP A 114 -24.98 5.48 -8.55
C TRP A 114 -25.87 4.32 -9.03
N GLU A 115 -26.75 3.80 -8.16
CA GLU A 115 -27.66 2.68 -8.48
C GLU A 115 -28.78 3.05 -9.48
N ARG A 116 -29.04 4.34 -9.67
CA ARG A 116 -30.05 4.82 -10.64
C ARG A 116 -29.55 4.86 -12.09
N LYS A 117 -28.31 4.47 -12.36
CA LYS A 117 -27.74 4.29 -13.70
C LYS A 117 -27.86 2.85 -14.16
#